data_AF-A0A929TU44-F1
#
_entry.id   AF-A0A929TU44-F1
#
_cell.length_a   1.000
_cell.length_b   1.000
_cell.length_c   1.000
_cell.angle_alpha   90.00
_cell.angle_beta   90.00
_cell.angle_gamma   90.00
#
_symmetry.space_group_name_H-M   'P 1'
#
loop_
_entity.id
_entity.type
_entity.pdbx_description
1 polymer ?
#
loop_
_entity_poly.entity_id
_entity_poly.type
_entity_poly.pdbx_seq_one_letter_code
_entity_poly.pdbx_strand_id
1 'polypeptide(L)'
;MIRRRGTIDNTNSILDAWIMVEHLSEGEINLKDRDILLLNDLTDKKYKKYFQTRMKSSREYEYKNSGLVLYLDIFKFAEVVEFLREKYGVAKTQSDINYGNKFSIALYFDKNINFISDNIFFTCSGYMRYLQDVPSKSDFQEFEEKFKEKTIKRFEGSEDNQEKFDNALNALLNEYNIDIKNCRVQILSNIETEATNLHSFFIEDLNKAKEIDNTNLKRYLTGGNIKDRINLDSKNDSPNYNQSVFEKILEPQNYPLGRFPSKTEFALSFMQQVAVNLTIGYDNSNMRSVNGPPGTGKTTLLKDIFAELVVKQAHDICLLTTKYIKGSKDTIYYGENASIGVLTDKIAENNIVVASSNNGAVQNIVNELPLKEGIDDNILTELERADYFKDIANADMKEERFWGTFSLEGGKAENMTNILDKVECIFNYLKEEYKSDSEIYNKFKKQYEYVSDLRSDAMNLQKKYAD
;
A
#
# COMPACT_ATOMS: atom_id res chain seq x y z
N MET A 1 26.64 1.18 7.35
CA MET A 1 26.63 2.63 7.66
C MET A 1 26.90 3.40 6.37
N ILE A 2 25.84 3.86 5.68
CA ILE A 2 26.01 4.74 4.52
C ILE A 2 26.41 6.11 5.07
N ARG A 3 27.68 6.51 4.88
CA ARG A 3 28.11 7.90 5.11
C ARG A 3 27.35 8.79 4.14
N ARG A 4 26.25 9.40 4.60
CA ARG A 4 25.46 10.36 3.82
C ARG A 4 26.28 11.65 3.68
N ARG A 5 26.94 11.81 2.53
CA ARG A 5 27.57 13.08 2.11
C ARG A 5 26.46 14.10 1.84
N GLY A 6 26.70 15.36 2.21
CA GLY A 6 25.71 16.43 2.19
C GLY A 6 25.28 16.92 0.80
N THR A 7 24.10 17.54 0.78
CA THR A 7 23.58 18.54 -0.18
C THR A 7 23.69 18.25 -1.68
N ILE A 8 23.68 16.99 -2.10
CA ILE A 8 23.38 16.62 -3.49
C ILE A 8 21.96 16.06 -3.49
N ASP A 9 21.08 16.61 -4.32
CA ASP A 9 19.77 16.01 -4.59
C ASP A 9 20.00 14.62 -5.19
N ASN A 10 19.95 13.61 -4.32
CA ASN A 10 20.18 12.21 -4.66
C ASN A 10 18.86 11.46 -4.88
N THR A 11 17.75 12.20 -5.06
CA THR A 11 16.41 11.64 -5.28
C THR A 11 16.41 10.61 -6.40
N ASN A 12 16.97 10.96 -7.57
CA ASN A 12 17.04 10.04 -8.70
C ASN A 12 17.89 8.82 -8.40
N SER A 13 19.03 8.97 -7.72
CA SER A 13 19.87 7.83 -7.34
C SER A 13 19.17 6.88 -6.36
N ILE A 14 18.33 7.40 -5.45
CA ILE A 14 17.52 6.57 -4.55
C ILE A 14 16.44 5.83 -5.35
N LEU A 15 15.72 6.53 -6.23
CA LEU A 15 14.69 5.93 -7.08
C LEU A 15 15.27 4.88 -8.02
N ASP A 16 16.43 5.13 -8.63
CA ASP A 16 17.14 4.16 -9.48
C ASP A 16 17.53 2.90 -8.69
N ALA A 17 17.97 3.06 -7.44
CA ALA A 17 18.26 1.92 -6.57
C ALA A 17 16.97 1.12 -6.23
N TRP A 18 15.84 1.79 -6.02
CA TRP A 18 14.56 1.12 -5.77
C TRP A 18 14.04 0.40 -7.01
N ILE A 19 14.10 1.04 -8.19
CA ILE A 19 13.75 0.42 -9.48
C ILE A 19 14.62 -0.83 -9.72
N MET A 20 15.91 -0.76 -9.41
CA MET A 20 16.81 -1.91 -9.50
C MET A 20 16.38 -3.03 -8.54
N VAL A 21 16.00 -2.71 -7.30
CA VAL A 21 15.48 -3.70 -6.34
C VAL A 21 14.21 -4.36 -6.87
N GLU A 22 13.32 -3.58 -7.48
CA GLU A 22 12.10 -4.10 -8.10
C GLU A 22 12.40 -5.05 -9.27
N HIS A 23 13.32 -4.70 -10.17
CA HIS A 23 13.79 -5.61 -11.23
C HIS A 23 14.48 -6.87 -10.68
N LEU A 24 15.15 -6.74 -9.53
CA LEU A 24 15.78 -7.85 -8.81
C LEU A 24 14.79 -8.63 -7.95
N SER A 25 13.50 -8.29 -7.88
CA SER A 25 12.49 -9.14 -7.21
C SER A 25 11.89 -10.16 -8.18
N GLU A 26 11.98 -9.91 -9.48
CA GLU A 26 11.41 -10.75 -10.53
C GLU A 26 12.03 -12.16 -10.61
N GLY A 27 11.23 -13.13 -11.06
CA GLY A 27 11.71 -14.44 -11.46
C GLY A 27 12.12 -15.38 -10.32
N GLU A 28 11.59 -15.17 -9.11
CA GLU A 28 11.78 -16.11 -8.00
C GLU A 28 11.14 -17.47 -8.29
N ILE A 29 11.84 -18.54 -7.91
CA ILE A 29 11.33 -19.91 -8.05
C ILE A 29 11.65 -20.75 -6.82
N ASN A 30 10.61 -21.36 -6.24
CA ASN A 30 10.75 -22.22 -5.08
C ASN A 30 10.96 -23.69 -5.51
N LEU A 31 12.22 -24.13 -5.54
CA LEU A 31 12.56 -25.52 -5.89
C LEU A 31 12.05 -26.60 -4.93
N LYS A 32 11.45 -26.22 -3.78
CA LYS A 32 10.79 -27.16 -2.86
C LYS A 32 9.31 -27.39 -3.21
N ASP A 33 8.77 -26.58 -4.12
CA ASP A 33 7.42 -26.75 -4.62
C ASP A 33 7.33 -28.06 -5.43
N ARG A 34 6.32 -28.87 -5.10
CA ARG A 34 6.12 -30.18 -5.72
C ARG A 34 5.46 -30.08 -7.08
N ASP A 35 4.79 -28.97 -7.36
CA ASP A 35 4.12 -28.72 -8.63
C ASP A 35 5.11 -28.23 -9.70
N ILE A 36 6.33 -27.85 -9.29
CA ILE A 36 7.45 -27.49 -10.16
C ILE A 36 8.26 -28.74 -10.49
N LEU A 37 8.04 -29.25 -11.70
CA LEU A 37 8.57 -30.53 -12.16
C LEU A 37 9.96 -30.40 -12.80
N LEU A 38 10.80 -31.39 -12.52
CA LEU A 38 12.11 -31.59 -13.15
C LEU A 38 11.95 -32.03 -14.62
N LEU A 39 12.93 -31.64 -15.46
CA LEU A 39 13.06 -32.08 -16.84
C LEU A 39 14.25 -33.02 -17.06
N ASN A 40 14.77 -33.62 -15.98
CA ASN A 40 16.03 -34.38 -15.97
C ASN A 40 16.02 -35.60 -16.90
N ASP A 41 14.85 -36.18 -17.17
CA ASP A 41 14.72 -37.40 -17.98
C ASP A 41 14.58 -37.11 -19.48
N LEU A 42 14.57 -35.83 -19.88
CA LEU A 42 14.22 -35.41 -21.24
C LEU A 42 15.39 -35.41 -22.23
N THR A 43 16.16 -36.48 -22.25
CA THR A 43 17.39 -36.59 -23.07
C THR A 43 17.12 -36.81 -24.56
N ASP A 44 15.93 -37.27 -24.94
CA ASP A 44 15.53 -37.54 -26.32
C ASP A 44 15.04 -36.28 -27.08
N LYS A 45 15.01 -35.12 -26.40
CA LYS A 45 14.63 -33.81 -26.94
C LYS A 45 13.21 -33.77 -27.55
N LYS A 46 12.31 -34.68 -27.14
CA LYS A 46 10.91 -34.70 -27.58
C LYS A 46 10.01 -33.88 -26.65
N TYR A 47 10.29 -32.58 -26.57
CA TYR A 47 9.66 -31.66 -25.62
C TYR A 47 8.15 -31.57 -25.78
N LYS A 48 7.65 -31.38 -27.01
CA LYS A 48 6.22 -31.16 -27.23
C LYS A 48 5.39 -32.35 -26.75
N LYS A 49 5.80 -33.56 -27.13
CA LYS A 49 5.11 -34.80 -26.73
C LYS A 49 5.12 -34.98 -25.21
N TYR A 50 6.24 -34.67 -24.56
CA TYR A 50 6.33 -34.75 -23.11
C TYR A 50 5.39 -33.75 -22.44
N PHE A 51 5.41 -32.48 -22.85
CA PHE A 51 4.53 -31.45 -22.29
C PHE A 51 3.05 -31.79 -22.51
N GLN A 52 2.68 -32.30 -23.70
CA GLN A 52 1.32 -32.76 -23.97
C GLN A 52 0.91 -33.93 -23.06
N THR A 53 1.83 -34.86 -22.80
CA THR A 53 1.56 -36.00 -21.91
C THR A 53 1.37 -35.54 -20.48
N ARG A 54 2.24 -34.63 -20.00
CA ARG A 54 2.15 -34.05 -18.65
C ARG A 54 0.85 -33.28 -18.47
N MET A 55 0.53 -32.40 -19.41
CA MET A 55 -0.67 -31.58 -19.40
C MET A 55 -1.93 -32.45 -19.35
N LYS A 56 -2.05 -33.45 -20.23
CA LYS A 56 -3.22 -34.36 -20.25
C LYS A 56 -3.34 -35.27 -19.02
N SER A 57 -2.23 -35.53 -18.32
CA SER A 57 -2.21 -36.35 -17.11
C SER A 57 -2.54 -35.59 -15.82
N SER A 58 -2.57 -34.26 -15.90
CA SER A 58 -2.80 -33.39 -14.76
C SER A 58 -4.30 -33.13 -14.56
N ARG A 59 -4.69 -32.82 -13.33
CA ARG A 59 -6.09 -32.53 -12.98
C ARG A 59 -6.51 -31.16 -13.53
N GLU A 60 -5.54 -30.28 -13.71
CA GLU A 60 -5.73 -28.91 -14.18
C GLU A 60 -6.19 -28.85 -15.64
N TYR A 61 -6.00 -29.92 -16.42
CA TYR A 61 -6.44 -30.01 -17.83
C TYR A 61 -7.94 -29.76 -18.02
N GLU A 62 -8.76 -30.01 -16.99
CA GLU A 62 -10.21 -29.78 -17.02
C GLU A 62 -10.56 -28.28 -17.08
N TYR A 63 -9.67 -27.40 -16.60
CA TYR A 63 -9.92 -25.96 -16.60
C TYR A 63 -9.70 -25.35 -17.98
N LYS A 64 -10.60 -24.43 -18.35
CA LYS A 64 -10.63 -23.79 -19.68
C LYS A 64 -9.33 -23.05 -20.01
N ASN A 65 -8.80 -22.30 -19.05
CA ASN A 65 -7.63 -21.43 -19.20
C ASN A 65 -6.35 -22.06 -18.63
N SER A 66 -6.35 -23.38 -18.46
CA SER A 66 -5.17 -24.10 -18.00
C SER A 66 -4.06 -24.10 -19.04
N GLY A 67 -2.84 -24.36 -18.58
CA GLY A 67 -1.69 -24.56 -19.45
C GLY A 67 -0.42 -24.75 -18.67
N LEU A 68 0.69 -24.37 -19.27
CA LEU A 68 2.01 -24.78 -18.83
C LEU A 68 3.01 -23.63 -18.93
N VAL A 69 3.80 -23.45 -17.89
CA VAL A 69 4.94 -22.53 -17.87
C VAL A 69 6.24 -23.32 -17.84
N LEU A 70 7.17 -22.95 -18.71
CA LEU A 70 8.51 -23.51 -18.81
C LEU A 70 9.52 -22.47 -18.33
N TYR A 71 10.13 -22.75 -17.17
CA TYR A 71 11.20 -21.96 -16.59
C TYR A 71 12.54 -22.45 -17.11
N LEU A 72 13.33 -21.57 -17.71
CA LEU A 72 14.65 -21.90 -18.27
C LEU A 72 15.77 -21.22 -17.48
N ASP A 73 16.89 -21.93 -17.40
CA ASP A 73 18.12 -21.48 -16.73
C ASP A 73 17.85 -21.02 -15.29
N ILE A 74 17.60 -21.99 -14.44
CA ILE A 74 17.46 -21.78 -13.00
C ILE A 74 18.85 -21.69 -12.36
N PHE A 75 19.02 -20.67 -11.54
CA PHE A 75 20.28 -20.35 -10.88
C PHE A 75 20.06 -19.86 -9.44
N LYS A 76 21.14 -19.81 -8.67
CA LYS A 76 21.10 -19.26 -7.31
C LYS A 76 21.17 -17.74 -7.40
N PHE A 77 20.24 -17.03 -6.77
CA PHE A 77 20.26 -15.56 -6.82
C PHE A 77 21.53 -14.95 -6.19
N ALA A 78 22.21 -15.70 -5.32
CA ALA A 78 23.54 -15.36 -4.81
C ALA A 78 24.55 -15.01 -5.92
N GLU A 79 24.48 -15.65 -7.10
CA GLU A 79 25.37 -15.36 -8.24
C GLU A 79 25.24 -13.89 -8.68
N VAL A 80 24.02 -13.39 -8.81
CA VAL A 80 23.74 -11.99 -9.20
C VAL A 80 24.14 -11.03 -8.09
N VAL A 81 23.90 -11.40 -6.82
CA VAL A 81 24.27 -10.57 -5.68
C VAL A 81 25.79 -10.39 -5.59
N GLU A 82 26.58 -11.45 -5.78
CA GLU A 82 28.04 -11.33 -5.78
C GLU A 82 28.54 -10.51 -6.98
N PHE A 83 27.97 -10.69 -8.18
CA PHE A 83 28.25 -9.83 -9.34
C PHE A 83 28.02 -8.34 -9.03
N LEU A 84 26.87 -8.00 -8.44
CA LEU A 84 26.56 -6.61 -8.07
C LEU A 84 27.51 -6.07 -7.00
N ARG A 85 27.90 -6.90 -6.02
CA ARG A 85 28.89 -6.52 -5.01
C ARG A 85 30.24 -6.21 -5.61
N GLU A 86 30.73 -7.05 -6.51
CA GLU A 86 31.98 -6.84 -7.22
C GLU A 86 31.92 -5.56 -8.07
N LYS A 87 30.84 -5.39 -8.86
CA LYS A 87 30.65 -4.23 -9.72
C LYS A 87 30.64 -2.90 -8.96
N TYR A 88 29.99 -2.86 -7.79
CA TYR A 88 29.83 -1.65 -7.00
C TYR A 88 30.79 -1.53 -5.80
N GLY A 89 31.72 -2.49 -5.62
CA GLY A 89 32.67 -2.49 -4.51
C GLY A 89 32.03 -2.59 -3.12
N VAL A 90 30.92 -3.34 -3.01
CA VAL A 90 30.16 -3.49 -1.76
C VAL A 90 30.61 -4.74 -1.01
N ALA A 91 31.07 -4.57 0.23
CA ALA A 91 31.52 -5.70 1.05
C ALA A 91 30.36 -6.63 1.43
N LYS A 92 30.66 -7.92 1.57
CA LYS A 92 29.71 -8.92 2.07
C LYS A 92 29.29 -8.59 3.50
N THR A 93 28.00 -8.63 3.77
CA THR A 93 27.45 -8.44 5.12
C THR A 93 27.71 -9.69 5.96
N GLN A 94 27.90 -9.52 7.28
CA GLN A 94 28.12 -10.64 8.22
C GLN A 94 26.88 -11.54 8.40
N SER A 95 25.72 -11.13 7.93
CA SER A 95 24.50 -11.94 7.96
C SER A 95 24.47 -12.97 6.84
N ASP A 96 24.22 -14.23 7.19
CA ASP A 96 23.89 -15.30 6.25
C ASP A 96 22.52 -15.06 5.61
N ILE A 97 22.49 -14.25 4.56
CA ILE A 97 21.27 -14.04 3.77
C ILE A 97 21.12 -15.26 2.86
N ASN A 98 20.11 -16.09 3.14
CA ASN A 98 19.76 -17.21 2.27
C ASN A 98 18.98 -16.70 1.05
N TYR A 99 19.69 -16.52 -0.05
CA TYR A 99 19.07 -16.15 -1.33
C TYR A 99 18.40 -17.38 -1.96
N GLY A 100 17.16 -17.20 -2.43
CA GLY A 100 16.43 -18.24 -3.16
C GLY A 100 17.02 -18.55 -4.54
N ASN A 101 16.28 -19.33 -5.32
CA ASN A 101 16.62 -19.57 -6.72
C ASN A 101 15.78 -18.66 -7.62
N LYS A 102 16.31 -18.39 -8.81
CA LYS A 102 15.64 -17.65 -9.86
C LYS A 102 15.75 -18.36 -11.18
N PHE A 103 14.92 -17.98 -12.14
CA PHE A 103 15.05 -18.37 -13.54
C PHE A 103 15.38 -17.16 -14.41
N SER A 104 15.96 -17.40 -15.59
CA SER A 104 16.26 -16.33 -16.54
C SER A 104 15.13 -16.07 -17.53
N ILE A 105 14.45 -17.13 -17.99
CA ILE A 105 13.40 -17.03 -19.01
C ILE A 105 12.17 -17.84 -18.57
N ALA A 106 10.98 -17.31 -18.82
CA ALA A 106 9.74 -18.08 -18.75
C ALA A 106 8.99 -18.03 -20.09
N LEU A 107 8.57 -19.20 -20.56
CA LEU A 107 7.75 -19.37 -21.75
C LEU A 107 6.43 -20.03 -21.37
N TYR A 108 5.32 -19.55 -21.95
CA TYR A 108 3.99 -20.02 -21.62
C TYR A 108 3.33 -20.71 -22.81
N PHE A 109 2.57 -21.75 -22.50
CA PHE A 109 1.87 -22.55 -23.47
C PHE A 109 0.44 -22.83 -23.00
N ASP A 110 -0.52 -22.78 -23.92
CA ASP A 110 -1.91 -23.12 -23.63
C ASP A 110 -2.06 -24.62 -23.28
N LYS A 111 -3.27 -25.05 -22.91
CA LYS A 111 -3.57 -26.46 -22.61
C LYS A 111 -3.24 -27.45 -23.74
N ASN A 112 -3.13 -26.98 -24.99
CA ASN A 112 -2.79 -27.81 -26.15
C ASN A 112 -1.28 -27.77 -26.47
N ILE A 113 -0.50 -27.04 -25.66
CA ILE A 113 0.92 -26.77 -25.84
C ILE A 113 1.20 -25.88 -27.07
N ASN A 114 0.28 -24.97 -27.38
CA ASN A 114 0.54 -23.88 -28.31
C ASN A 114 1.22 -22.73 -27.58
N PHE A 115 2.23 -22.14 -28.21
CA PHE A 115 2.99 -21.04 -27.63
C PHE A 115 2.13 -19.77 -27.49
N ILE A 116 2.17 -19.13 -26.32
CA ILE A 116 1.44 -17.89 -26.04
C ILE A 116 2.40 -16.72 -26.24
N SER A 117 2.31 -16.05 -27.39
CA SER A 117 3.22 -14.97 -27.79
C SER A 117 3.23 -13.78 -26.85
N ASP A 118 2.11 -13.53 -26.18
CA ASP A 118 1.95 -12.37 -25.29
C ASP A 118 2.61 -12.59 -23.93
N ASN A 119 2.86 -13.87 -23.58
CA ASN A 119 3.39 -14.28 -22.28
C ASN A 119 4.80 -14.82 -22.48
N ILE A 120 5.74 -13.92 -22.72
CA ILE A 120 7.17 -14.21 -22.82
C ILE A 120 7.89 -13.30 -21.84
N PHE A 121 8.75 -13.89 -21.02
CA PHE A 121 9.43 -13.15 -19.97
C PHE A 121 10.93 -13.46 -19.94
N PHE A 122 11.74 -12.41 -19.85
CA PHE A 122 13.17 -12.49 -19.62
C PHE A 122 13.52 -11.65 -18.40
N THR A 123 14.18 -12.22 -17.40
CA THR A 123 14.42 -11.52 -16.13
C THR A 123 15.62 -10.58 -16.22
N CYS A 124 15.56 -9.47 -15.48
CA CYS A 124 16.71 -8.56 -15.36
C CYS A 124 17.92 -9.27 -14.71
N SER A 125 17.65 -10.22 -13.80
CA SER A 125 18.68 -11.09 -13.22
C SER A 125 19.35 -11.99 -14.27
N GLY A 126 18.57 -12.55 -15.21
CA GLY A 126 19.09 -13.28 -16.35
C GLY A 126 19.96 -12.40 -17.25
N TYR A 127 19.52 -11.16 -17.52
CA TYR A 127 20.28 -10.21 -18.35
C TYR A 127 21.67 -9.99 -17.77
N MET A 128 21.74 -9.73 -16.45
CA MET A 128 23.01 -9.51 -15.76
C MET A 128 23.93 -10.73 -15.83
N ARG A 129 23.38 -11.94 -15.78
CA ARG A 129 24.19 -13.17 -15.91
C ARG A 129 24.71 -13.37 -17.32
N TYR A 130 23.89 -13.15 -18.35
CA TYR A 130 24.29 -13.40 -19.73
C TYR A 130 25.20 -12.31 -20.30
N LEU A 131 24.91 -11.05 -20.00
CA LEU A 131 25.63 -9.90 -20.57
C LEU A 131 26.71 -9.35 -19.63
N GLN A 132 26.75 -9.81 -18.38
CA GLN A 132 27.71 -9.36 -17.37
C GLN A 132 27.67 -7.84 -17.17
N ASP A 133 26.48 -7.25 -17.33
CA ASP A 133 26.24 -5.83 -17.20
C ASP A 133 24.92 -5.54 -16.46
N VAL A 134 24.82 -4.35 -15.87
CA VAL A 134 23.60 -3.87 -15.20
C VAL A 134 22.93 -2.92 -16.18
N PRO A 135 21.80 -3.29 -16.78
CA PRO A 135 21.19 -2.49 -17.83
C PRO A 135 20.58 -1.21 -17.26
N SER A 136 20.52 -0.16 -18.08
CA SER A 136 19.53 0.88 -17.87
C SER A 136 18.12 0.35 -18.24
N LYS A 137 17.07 1.10 -17.87
CA LYS A 137 15.69 0.73 -18.24
C LYS A 137 15.54 0.57 -19.76
N SER A 138 16.06 1.51 -20.55
CA SER A 138 15.96 1.47 -22.01
C SER A 138 16.72 0.29 -22.60
N ASP A 139 17.92 -0.01 -22.08
CA ASP A 139 18.73 -1.12 -22.58
C ASP A 139 18.04 -2.46 -22.33
N PHE A 140 17.42 -2.60 -21.15
CA PHE A 140 16.69 -3.81 -20.78
C PHE A 140 15.41 -3.97 -21.62
N GLN A 141 14.63 -2.90 -21.79
CA GLN A 141 13.41 -2.92 -22.62
C GLN A 141 13.73 -3.29 -24.07
N GLU A 142 14.74 -2.65 -24.68
CA GLU A 142 15.14 -2.93 -26.05
C GLU A 142 15.62 -4.38 -26.22
N PHE A 143 16.39 -4.89 -25.24
CA PHE A 143 16.81 -6.29 -25.23
C PHE A 143 15.63 -7.24 -25.13
N GLU A 144 14.69 -6.96 -24.23
CA GLU A 144 13.53 -7.81 -23.98
C GLU A 144 12.59 -7.85 -25.20
N GLU A 145 12.34 -6.71 -25.85
CA GLU A 145 11.56 -6.63 -27.09
C GLU A 145 12.19 -7.47 -28.21
N LYS A 146 13.51 -7.33 -28.41
CA LYS A 146 14.25 -8.13 -29.40
C LYS A 146 14.19 -9.62 -29.07
N PHE A 147 14.31 -9.98 -27.78
CA PHE A 147 14.18 -11.36 -27.33
C PHE A 147 12.77 -11.91 -27.62
N LYS A 148 11.72 -11.13 -27.33
CA LYS A 148 10.31 -11.47 -27.60
C LYS A 148 10.09 -11.71 -29.09
N GLU A 149 10.46 -10.76 -29.95
CA GLU A 149 10.31 -10.89 -31.40
C GLU A 149 11.02 -12.12 -31.96
N LYS A 150 12.27 -12.37 -31.52
CA LYS A 150 13.05 -13.52 -31.97
C LYS A 150 12.43 -14.84 -31.51
N THR A 151 11.89 -14.88 -30.29
CA THR A 151 11.26 -16.07 -29.72
C THR A 151 9.94 -16.39 -30.42
N ILE A 152 9.11 -15.38 -30.69
CA ILE A 152 7.87 -15.54 -31.48
C ILE A 152 8.17 -16.14 -32.85
N LYS A 153 9.11 -15.55 -33.60
CA LYS A 153 9.54 -16.07 -34.90
C LYS A 153 10.05 -17.52 -34.83
N ARG A 154 10.63 -17.92 -33.69
CA ARG A 154 11.17 -19.27 -33.48
C ARG A 154 10.07 -20.32 -33.37
N PHE A 155 8.95 -19.98 -32.71
CA PHE A 155 7.82 -20.87 -32.47
C PHE A 155 6.71 -20.76 -33.53
N GLU A 156 6.82 -19.84 -34.50
CA GLU A 156 5.85 -19.63 -35.57
C GLU A 156 5.59 -20.92 -36.37
N GLY A 157 4.31 -21.29 -36.50
CA GLY A 157 3.91 -22.48 -37.24
C GLY A 157 4.27 -23.81 -36.55
N SER A 158 4.50 -23.79 -35.23
CA SER A 158 4.80 -24.97 -34.43
C SER A 158 3.56 -25.60 -33.77
N GLU A 159 2.37 -25.03 -33.93
CA GLU A 159 1.11 -25.42 -33.25
C GLU A 159 0.73 -26.88 -33.53
N ASP A 160 0.91 -27.34 -34.77
CA ASP A 160 0.62 -28.72 -35.19
C ASP A 160 1.87 -29.51 -35.61
N ASN A 161 3.07 -28.94 -35.41
CA ASN A 161 4.32 -29.57 -35.84
C ASN A 161 5.28 -29.79 -34.67
N GLN A 162 5.37 -31.05 -34.23
CA GLN A 162 6.24 -31.45 -33.13
C GLN A 162 7.72 -31.17 -33.39
N GLU A 163 8.21 -31.49 -34.59
CA GLU A 163 9.63 -31.31 -34.93
C GLU A 163 10.02 -29.82 -34.92
N LYS A 164 9.14 -28.95 -35.44
CA LYS A 164 9.35 -27.49 -35.38
C LYS A 164 9.39 -26.98 -33.95
N PHE A 165 8.45 -27.40 -33.10
CA PHE A 165 8.45 -27.02 -31.68
C PHE A 165 9.73 -27.46 -30.98
N ASP A 166 10.12 -28.73 -31.17
CA ASP A 166 11.28 -29.31 -30.51
C ASP A 166 12.57 -28.63 -30.99
N ASN A 167 12.66 -28.30 -32.28
CA ASN A 167 13.76 -27.53 -32.85
C ASN A 167 13.79 -26.08 -32.35
N ALA A 168 12.64 -25.43 -32.19
CA ALA A 168 12.54 -24.07 -31.65
C ALA A 168 13.10 -24.01 -30.24
N LEU A 169 12.65 -24.91 -29.35
CA LEU A 169 13.14 -24.96 -27.98
C LEU A 169 14.61 -25.35 -27.90
N ASN A 170 15.06 -26.35 -28.67
CA ASN A 170 16.48 -26.71 -28.75
C ASN A 170 17.36 -25.54 -29.17
N ALA A 171 16.93 -24.79 -30.19
CA ALA A 171 17.68 -23.66 -30.69
C ALA A 171 17.78 -22.55 -29.63
N LEU A 172 16.73 -22.31 -28.85
CA LEU A 172 16.76 -21.37 -27.72
C LEU A 172 17.72 -21.83 -26.62
N LEU A 173 17.63 -23.09 -26.20
CA LEU A 173 18.53 -23.65 -25.18
C LEU A 173 20.00 -23.56 -25.62
N ASN A 174 20.30 -23.88 -26.88
CA ASN A 174 21.66 -23.81 -27.41
C ASN A 174 22.19 -22.37 -27.49
N GLU A 175 21.34 -21.40 -27.87
CA GLU A 175 21.73 -20.00 -27.99
C GLU A 175 22.20 -19.42 -26.65
N TYR A 176 21.50 -19.76 -25.57
CA TYR A 176 21.80 -19.32 -24.21
C TYR A 176 22.63 -20.35 -23.42
N ASN A 177 23.11 -21.40 -24.06
CA ASN A 177 23.89 -22.49 -23.43
C ASN A 177 23.23 -23.06 -22.15
N ILE A 178 21.91 -23.29 -22.22
CA ILE A 178 21.09 -23.75 -21.09
C ILE A 178 21.04 -25.28 -21.07
N ASP A 179 21.49 -25.88 -19.97
CA ASP A 179 21.28 -27.31 -19.69
C ASP A 179 19.82 -27.54 -19.27
N ILE A 180 19.16 -28.51 -19.88
CA ILE A 180 17.78 -28.91 -19.57
C ILE A 180 17.58 -29.28 -18.10
N LYS A 181 18.64 -29.72 -17.39
CA LYS A 181 18.62 -29.99 -15.94
C LYS A 181 18.35 -28.74 -15.11
N ASN A 182 18.67 -27.57 -15.65
CA ASN A 182 18.40 -26.27 -15.04
C ASN A 182 17.03 -25.71 -15.46
N CYS A 183 16.21 -26.47 -16.18
CA CYS A 183 14.86 -26.07 -16.55
C CYS A 183 13.83 -26.76 -15.66
N ARG A 184 12.68 -26.11 -15.45
CA ARG A 184 11.53 -26.69 -14.75
C ARG A 184 10.25 -26.38 -15.51
N VAL A 185 9.24 -27.19 -15.25
CA VAL A 185 7.92 -27.00 -15.83
C VAL A 185 6.86 -27.04 -14.74
N GLN A 186 5.87 -26.16 -14.82
CA GLN A 186 4.74 -26.15 -13.91
C GLN A 186 3.45 -26.07 -14.72
N ILE A 187 2.43 -26.79 -14.26
CA ILE A 187 1.08 -26.74 -14.85
C ILE A 187 0.24 -25.77 -14.02
N LEU A 188 -0.47 -24.90 -14.71
CA LEU A 188 -1.26 -23.83 -14.13
C LEU A 188 -2.74 -24.10 -14.37
N SER A 189 -3.58 -23.85 -13.35
CA SER A 189 -5.03 -24.02 -13.49
C SER A 189 -5.66 -22.88 -14.30
N ASN A 190 -5.06 -21.69 -14.20
CA ASN A 190 -5.37 -20.53 -15.03
C ASN A 190 -4.12 -19.70 -15.33
N ILE A 191 -3.66 -19.71 -16.58
CA ILE A 191 -2.48 -18.96 -17.01
C ILE A 191 -2.66 -17.45 -16.81
N GLU A 192 -3.86 -16.91 -17.04
CA GLU A 192 -4.11 -15.46 -16.99
C GLU A 192 -3.93 -14.89 -15.58
N THR A 193 -4.21 -15.69 -14.55
CA THR A 193 -4.13 -15.27 -13.15
C THR A 193 -2.92 -15.80 -12.41
N GLU A 194 -2.36 -16.94 -12.83
CA GLU A 194 -1.22 -17.59 -12.18
C GLU A 194 0.13 -17.29 -12.85
N ALA A 195 0.14 -16.63 -14.02
CA ALA A 195 1.35 -16.07 -14.62
C ALA A 195 1.89 -14.91 -13.76
N THR A 196 2.50 -15.27 -12.64
CA THR A 196 3.00 -14.40 -11.58
C THR A 196 4.37 -13.78 -11.90
N ASN A 197 4.93 -14.07 -13.07
CA ASN A 197 6.25 -13.61 -13.49
C ASN A 197 6.16 -12.29 -14.26
N LEU A 198 5.41 -11.33 -13.72
CA LEU A 198 5.29 -10.00 -14.29
C LEU A 198 6.41 -9.09 -13.77
N HIS A 199 6.79 -8.09 -14.57
CA HIS A 199 7.59 -6.99 -14.05
C HIS A 199 6.87 -6.33 -12.86
N SER A 200 7.64 -5.87 -11.88
CA SER A 200 7.05 -5.23 -10.70
C SER A 200 6.14 -4.07 -11.11
N PHE A 201 4.90 -4.09 -10.61
CA PHE A 201 3.90 -3.05 -10.86
C PHE A 201 4.33 -1.69 -10.31
N PHE A 202 5.30 -1.64 -9.39
CA PHE A 202 5.85 -0.40 -8.86
C PHE A 202 6.82 0.30 -9.81
N ILE A 203 7.37 -0.39 -10.81
CA ILE A 203 8.41 0.19 -11.68
C ILE A 203 7.88 1.42 -12.43
N GLU A 204 6.66 1.37 -12.95
CA GLU A 204 6.04 2.50 -13.65
C GLU A 204 5.84 3.69 -12.70
N ASP A 205 5.32 3.45 -11.49
CA ASP A 205 5.12 4.47 -10.47
C ASP A 205 6.44 5.10 -10.00
N LEU A 206 7.49 4.28 -9.82
CA LEU A 206 8.82 4.76 -9.45
C LEU A 206 9.46 5.59 -10.56
N ASN A 207 9.23 5.23 -11.84
CA ASN A 207 9.68 6.05 -12.96
C ASN A 207 8.92 7.37 -13.03
N LYS A 208 7.59 7.34 -12.87
CA LYS A 208 6.76 8.54 -12.77
C LYS A 208 7.23 9.45 -11.63
N ALA A 209 7.62 8.88 -10.50
CA ALA A 209 8.17 9.61 -9.37
C ALA A 209 9.48 10.37 -9.71
N LYS A 210 10.26 9.91 -10.69
CA LYS A 210 11.46 10.63 -11.18
C LYS A 210 11.11 11.86 -12.01
N GLU A 211 9.96 11.84 -12.69
CA GLU A 211 9.52 12.90 -13.59
C GLU A 211 8.72 14.00 -12.87
N ILE A 212 8.19 13.70 -11.69
CA ILE A 212 7.39 14.65 -10.91
C ILE A 212 8.29 15.50 -10.00
N ASP A 213 8.21 16.82 -10.12
CA ASP A 213 8.75 17.73 -9.13
C ASP A 213 7.79 17.87 -7.93
N ASN A 214 7.98 17.01 -6.91
CA ASN A 214 7.17 17.04 -5.69
C ASN A 214 8.04 17.21 -4.44
N THR A 215 7.76 18.27 -3.67
CA THR A 215 8.50 18.62 -2.46
C THR A 215 8.36 17.58 -1.35
N ASN A 216 7.18 16.96 -1.19
CA ASN A 216 6.96 15.91 -0.19
C ASN A 216 7.72 14.63 -0.54
N LEU A 217 7.72 14.23 -1.82
CA LEU A 217 8.49 13.08 -2.30
C LEU A 217 10.00 13.29 -2.07
N LYS A 218 10.53 14.44 -2.49
CA LYS A 218 11.92 14.83 -2.24
C LYS A 218 12.24 14.81 -0.75
N ARG A 219 11.36 15.37 0.09
CA ARG A 219 11.52 15.37 1.55
C ARG A 219 11.52 13.95 2.14
N TYR A 220 10.66 13.07 1.64
CA TYR A 220 10.59 11.67 2.08
C TYR A 220 11.87 10.90 1.76
N LEU A 221 12.36 11.02 0.52
CA LEU A 221 13.53 10.28 0.04
C LEU A 221 14.85 10.81 0.65
N THR A 222 15.00 12.14 0.71
CA THR A 222 16.25 12.76 1.15
C THR A 222 16.30 13.02 2.66
N GLY A 223 15.16 13.01 3.34
CA GLY A 223 15.01 13.42 4.73
C GLY A 223 14.96 14.95 4.92
N GLY A 224 14.88 15.72 3.84
CA GLY A 224 14.85 17.19 3.85
C GLY A 224 16.21 17.83 4.19
N ASN A 225 16.20 19.12 4.54
CA ASN A 225 17.41 19.81 4.94
C ASN A 225 17.87 19.34 6.33
N ILE A 226 18.93 18.53 6.37
CA ILE A 226 19.51 17.99 7.60
C ILE A 226 19.93 19.10 8.57
N LYS A 227 20.31 20.29 8.07
CA LYS A 227 20.73 21.42 8.91
C LYS A 227 19.59 21.98 9.77
N ASP A 228 18.36 21.87 9.30
CA ASP A 228 17.18 22.39 9.99
C ASP A 228 16.50 21.29 10.84
N ARG A 229 17.14 20.11 10.95
CA ARG A 229 16.57 18.99 11.69
C ARG A 229 16.64 19.26 13.18
N ILE A 230 15.47 19.33 13.81
CA ILE A 230 15.33 19.38 15.25
C ILE A 230 15.29 17.94 15.80
N ASN A 231 16.20 17.63 16.72
CA ASN A 231 16.16 16.36 17.45
C ASN A 231 15.19 16.47 18.63
N LEU A 232 14.19 15.60 18.66
CA LEU A 232 13.20 15.50 19.73
C LEU A 232 13.56 14.33 20.66
N ASP A 233 14.75 14.39 21.25
CA ASP A 233 15.16 13.41 22.26
C ASP A 233 14.55 13.81 23.61
N SER A 234 13.65 12.96 24.13
CA SER A 234 12.91 13.21 25.37
C SER A 234 13.64 12.74 26.63
N LYS A 235 14.81 12.09 26.48
CA LYS A 235 15.60 11.61 27.63
C LYS A 235 16.33 12.76 28.29
N ASN A 236 16.00 13.04 29.56
CA ASN A 236 16.54 14.16 30.33
C ASN A 236 18.06 14.10 30.55
N ASP A 237 18.67 12.92 30.51
CA ASP A 237 20.11 12.68 30.63
C ASP A 237 20.84 12.69 29.29
N SER A 238 20.12 12.82 28.17
CA SER A 238 20.72 12.89 26.85
C SER A 238 21.34 14.25 26.60
N PRO A 239 22.55 14.33 26.01
CA PRO A 239 23.11 15.60 25.53
C PRO A 239 22.27 16.23 24.41
N ASN A 240 21.32 15.49 23.83
CA ASN A 240 20.39 15.98 22.81
C ASN A 240 19.00 16.34 23.38
N TYR A 241 18.82 16.32 24.70
CA TYR A 241 17.55 16.67 25.33
C TYR A 241 17.13 18.09 24.93
N ASN A 242 15.91 18.24 24.41
CA ASN A 242 15.46 19.50 23.83
C ASN A 242 14.17 20.03 24.49
N GLN A 243 14.29 20.39 25.76
CA GLN A 243 13.17 20.84 26.59
C GLN A 243 12.36 21.97 25.95
N SER A 244 13.04 23.04 25.52
CA SER A 244 12.38 24.24 24.97
C SER A 244 11.51 23.95 23.75
N VAL A 245 11.86 22.94 22.95
CA VAL A 245 11.04 22.54 21.80
C VAL A 245 9.82 21.76 22.25
N PHE A 246 9.95 20.87 23.24
CA PHE A 246 8.80 20.16 23.80
C PHE A 246 7.81 21.13 24.45
N GLU A 247 8.29 22.13 25.19
CA GLU A 247 7.44 23.17 25.79
C GLU A 247 6.61 23.88 24.71
N LYS A 248 7.24 24.27 23.60
CA LYS A 248 6.54 24.88 22.45
C LYS A 248 5.52 23.95 21.81
N ILE A 249 5.88 22.67 21.58
CA ILE A 249 4.95 21.70 20.96
C ILE A 249 3.75 21.44 21.88
N LEU A 250 3.97 21.42 23.20
CA LEU A 250 2.97 21.10 24.21
C LEU A 250 2.28 22.35 24.79
N GLU A 251 2.41 23.51 24.16
CA GLU A 251 1.61 24.68 24.53
C GLU A 251 0.12 24.35 24.36
N PRO A 252 -0.76 24.83 25.27
CA PRO A 252 -2.20 24.54 25.21
C PRO A 252 -2.82 24.88 23.85
N GLN A 253 -2.35 25.93 23.18
CA GLN A 253 -2.84 26.33 21.85
C GLN A 253 -2.71 25.23 20.77
N ASN A 254 -1.74 24.31 20.93
CA ASN A 254 -1.47 23.25 19.96
C ASN A 254 -2.28 21.97 20.22
N TYR A 255 -3.03 21.91 21.32
CA TYR A 255 -3.91 20.78 21.60
C TYR A 255 -5.16 20.84 20.71
N PRO A 256 -5.63 19.68 20.21
CA PRO A 256 -6.87 19.61 19.44
C PRO A 256 -8.07 20.01 20.31
N LEU A 257 -9.12 20.53 19.67
CA LEU A 257 -10.40 20.81 20.33
C LEU A 257 -11.31 19.57 20.35
N GLY A 258 -11.13 18.66 19.38
CA GLY A 258 -11.72 17.35 19.36
C GLY A 258 -10.86 16.30 20.05
N ARG A 259 -11.50 15.43 20.81
CA ARG A 259 -10.89 14.25 21.42
C ARG A 259 -11.78 13.05 21.15
N PHE A 260 -11.18 11.90 20.82
CA PHE A 260 -11.98 10.70 20.64
C PHE A 260 -12.61 10.31 21.99
N PRO A 261 -13.85 9.79 22.01
CA PRO A 261 -14.55 9.44 23.24
C PRO A 261 -13.97 8.19 23.95
N SER A 262 -12.68 7.94 23.85
CA SER A 262 -12.01 6.84 24.55
C SER A 262 -11.90 7.08 26.06
N LYS A 263 -11.75 6.00 26.83
CA LYS A 263 -11.53 6.02 28.28
C LYS A 263 -10.50 7.07 28.70
N THR A 264 -10.93 8.00 29.53
CA THR A 264 -10.19 9.21 29.90
C THR A 264 -8.94 8.90 30.73
N GLU A 265 -8.95 7.79 31.48
CA GLU A 265 -7.80 7.26 32.22
C GLU A 265 -6.62 6.85 31.32
N PHE A 266 -6.88 6.53 30.06
CA PHE A 266 -5.86 6.17 29.07
C PHE A 266 -5.49 7.37 28.19
N ALA A 267 -5.06 8.46 28.83
CA ALA A 267 -4.53 9.63 28.13
C ALA A 267 -3.30 9.26 27.28
N LEU A 268 -3.08 10.03 26.21
CA LEU A 268 -1.91 9.85 25.35
C LEU A 268 -0.62 9.96 26.17
N SER A 269 0.32 9.04 25.95
CA SER A 269 1.67 9.17 26.48
C SER A 269 2.35 10.42 25.91
N PHE A 270 3.40 10.90 26.60
CA PHE A 270 4.13 12.11 26.23
C PHE A 270 4.48 12.20 24.74
N MET A 271 5.09 11.16 24.17
CA MET A 271 5.49 11.18 22.75
C MET A 271 4.31 11.04 21.79
N GLN A 272 3.21 10.42 22.20
CA GLN A 272 1.99 10.38 21.40
C GLN A 272 1.34 11.77 21.35
N GLN A 273 1.26 12.48 22.47
CA GLN A 273 0.74 13.86 22.50
C GLN A 273 1.60 14.81 21.66
N VAL A 274 2.93 14.70 21.76
CA VAL A 274 3.87 15.44 20.89
C VAL A 274 3.55 15.18 19.42
N ALA A 275 3.33 13.93 19.02
CA ALA A 275 3.02 13.59 17.64
C ALA A 275 1.64 14.11 17.19
N VAL A 276 0.62 14.10 18.06
CA VAL A 276 -0.70 14.70 17.78
C VAL A 276 -0.59 16.21 17.60
N ASN A 277 0.06 16.92 18.53
CA ASN A 277 0.22 18.38 18.44
C ASN A 277 1.02 18.79 17.21
N LEU A 278 2.08 18.05 16.87
CA LEU A 278 2.80 18.23 15.61
C LEU A 278 1.87 18.06 14.41
N THR A 279 1.00 17.05 14.42
CA THR A 279 0.14 16.77 13.26
C THR A 279 -0.95 17.83 13.06
N ILE A 280 -1.46 18.42 14.14
CA ILE A 280 -2.73 19.16 14.09
C ILE A 280 -2.59 20.68 14.32
N GLY A 281 -1.66 21.11 15.18
CA GLY A 281 -1.68 22.46 15.76
C GLY A 281 -0.36 23.20 15.74
N TYR A 282 0.77 22.51 15.84
CA TYR A 282 2.08 23.14 16.03
C TYR A 282 2.64 23.81 14.77
N ASP A 283 2.48 23.16 13.61
CA ASP A 283 2.93 23.71 12.32
C ASP A 283 2.07 23.19 11.16
N ASN A 284 2.28 23.73 9.95
CA ASN A 284 1.48 23.43 8.74
C ASN A 284 2.14 22.36 7.82
N SER A 285 2.92 21.43 8.38
CA SER A 285 3.59 20.39 7.60
C SER A 285 2.61 19.32 7.13
N ASN A 286 2.41 19.25 5.82
CA ASN A 286 1.49 18.32 5.15
C ASN A 286 1.94 16.84 5.18
N MET A 287 3.09 16.53 5.78
CA MET A 287 3.60 15.17 5.89
C MET A 287 4.19 14.92 7.28
N ARG A 288 3.77 13.82 7.90
CA ARG A 288 4.25 13.32 9.18
C ARG A 288 4.59 11.85 9.07
N SER A 289 5.64 11.42 9.78
CA SER A 289 6.00 10.02 9.93
C SER A 289 6.06 9.72 11.41
N VAL A 290 5.38 8.65 11.83
CA VAL A 290 5.38 8.17 13.20
C VAL A 290 5.88 6.75 13.20
N ASN A 291 7.05 6.54 13.80
CA ASN A 291 7.59 5.21 14.04
C ASN A 291 7.27 4.81 15.47
N GLY A 292 6.70 3.60 15.63
CA GLY A 292 6.38 3.05 16.94
C GLY A 292 6.56 1.53 16.92
N PRO A 293 7.33 0.95 17.86
CA PRO A 293 7.37 -0.49 18.08
C PRO A 293 5.98 -1.13 18.23
N PRO A 294 5.86 -2.47 18.14
CA PRO A 294 4.62 -3.16 18.48
C PRO A 294 4.14 -2.76 19.89
N GLY A 295 2.84 -2.47 20.05
CA GLY A 295 2.24 -2.09 21.33
C GLY A 295 2.32 -0.61 21.74
N THR A 296 2.94 0.28 20.96
CA THR A 296 3.06 1.71 21.35
C THR A 296 1.84 2.59 21.02
N GLY A 297 0.64 1.99 20.90
CA GLY A 297 -0.61 2.73 20.72
C GLY A 297 -0.68 3.63 19.48
N LYS A 298 -0.18 3.17 18.32
CA LYS A 298 -0.28 3.92 17.04
C LYS A 298 -1.75 4.18 16.65
N THR A 299 -2.61 3.19 16.83
CA THR A 299 -4.05 3.34 16.59
C THR A 299 -4.68 4.35 17.55
N THR A 300 -4.27 4.33 18.82
CA THR A 300 -4.73 5.31 19.84
C THR A 300 -4.42 6.75 19.42
N LEU A 301 -3.23 7.00 18.88
CA LEU A 301 -2.86 8.31 18.35
C LEU A 301 -3.75 8.74 17.18
N LEU A 302 -4.12 7.82 16.29
CA LEU A 302 -4.99 8.14 15.14
C LEU A 302 -6.41 8.51 15.57
N LYS A 303 -6.92 7.95 16.68
CA LYS A 303 -8.26 8.26 17.20
C LYS A 303 -8.45 9.76 17.45
N ASP A 304 -7.50 10.40 18.12
CA ASP A 304 -7.59 11.84 18.41
C ASP A 304 -7.39 12.71 17.17
N ILE A 305 -6.58 12.27 16.20
CA ILE A 305 -6.47 12.94 14.90
C ILE A 305 -7.81 12.89 14.16
N PHE A 306 -8.47 11.73 14.10
CA PHE A 306 -9.77 11.60 13.44
C PHE A 306 -10.83 12.45 14.15
N ALA A 307 -10.85 12.44 15.48
CA ALA A 307 -11.80 13.24 16.26
C ALA A 307 -11.66 14.74 15.98
N GLU A 308 -10.43 15.26 15.95
CA GLU A 308 -10.20 16.67 15.61
C GLU A 308 -10.67 17.00 14.19
N LEU A 309 -10.34 16.17 13.20
CA LEU A 309 -10.73 16.41 11.82
C LEU A 309 -12.25 16.43 11.66
N VAL A 310 -12.96 15.49 12.31
CA VAL A 310 -14.43 15.46 12.36
C VAL A 310 -15.00 16.71 13.05
N VAL A 311 -14.39 17.16 14.16
CA VAL A 311 -14.81 18.39 14.86
C VAL A 311 -14.58 19.64 14.00
N LYS A 312 -13.47 19.72 13.27
CA LYS A 312 -13.21 20.80 12.29
C LYS A 312 -14.24 20.79 11.17
N GLN A 313 -14.56 19.63 10.61
CA GLN A 313 -15.62 19.49 9.60
C GLN A 313 -16.98 19.97 10.13
N ALA A 314 -17.37 19.54 11.34
CA ALA A 314 -18.62 19.96 11.96
C ALA A 314 -18.67 21.47 12.20
N HIS A 315 -17.56 22.07 12.64
CA HIS A 315 -17.42 23.52 12.77
C HIS A 315 -17.58 24.24 11.43
N ASP A 316 -16.91 23.79 10.37
CA ASP A 316 -17.02 24.39 9.05
C ASP A 316 -18.43 24.26 8.46
N ILE A 317 -19.09 23.09 8.65
CA ILE A 317 -20.51 22.89 8.32
C ILE A 317 -21.37 23.92 9.05
N CYS A 318 -21.12 24.17 10.35
CA CYS A 318 -21.84 25.15 11.15
C CYS A 318 -21.69 26.59 10.61
N LEU A 319 -20.58 26.91 9.96
CA LEU A 319 -20.31 28.23 9.36
C LEU A 319 -20.93 28.41 7.97
N LEU A 320 -21.36 27.35 7.29
CA LEU A 320 -22.02 27.48 5.99
C LEU A 320 -23.31 28.31 6.08
N THR A 321 -23.51 29.22 5.12
CA THR A 321 -24.77 29.97 4.99
C THR A 321 -25.95 29.06 4.65
N THR A 322 -25.72 28.06 3.80
CA THR A 322 -26.69 27.02 3.42
C THR A 322 -26.18 25.65 3.87
N LYS A 323 -27.05 24.85 4.49
CA LYS A 323 -26.72 23.46 4.87
C LYS A 323 -26.97 22.45 3.73
N TYR A 324 -27.34 22.95 2.55
CA TYR A 324 -27.54 22.14 1.35
C TYR A 324 -26.33 22.21 0.43
N ILE A 325 -25.85 21.04 0.02
CA ILE A 325 -24.81 20.86 -0.98
C ILE A 325 -25.48 20.58 -2.33
N LYS A 326 -24.97 21.16 -3.41
CA LYS A 326 -25.48 20.95 -4.78
C LYS A 326 -24.35 20.49 -5.69
N GLY A 327 -24.70 19.77 -6.74
CA GLY A 327 -23.74 19.41 -7.78
C GLY A 327 -23.31 20.61 -8.62
N SER A 328 -22.24 20.41 -9.37
CA SER A 328 -21.74 21.34 -10.37
C SER A 328 -21.93 20.73 -11.77
N LYS A 329 -21.63 21.49 -12.82
CA LYS A 329 -21.64 20.95 -14.20
C LYS A 329 -20.70 19.74 -14.35
N ASP A 330 -19.62 19.71 -13.58
CA ASP A 330 -18.61 18.65 -13.62
C ASP A 330 -19.03 17.41 -12.84
N THR A 331 -20.13 17.48 -12.07
CA THR A 331 -20.65 16.34 -11.30
C THR A 331 -21.99 15.83 -11.79
N ILE A 332 -22.42 16.24 -13.00
CA ILE A 332 -23.63 15.73 -13.67
C ILE A 332 -23.35 14.35 -14.28
N TYR A 333 -24.27 13.41 -14.07
CA TYR A 333 -24.22 12.08 -14.65
C TYR A 333 -25.62 11.59 -15.07
N TYR A 334 -25.68 10.47 -15.78
CA TYR A 334 -26.90 9.93 -16.39
C TYR A 334 -27.67 10.93 -17.28
N GLY A 335 -26.94 11.70 -18.11
CA GLY A 335 -27.55 12.61 -19.08
C GLY A 335 -28.43 13.68 -18.45
N GLU A 336 -27.89 14.42 -17.47
CA GLU A 336 -28.56 15.50 -16.72
C GLU A 336 -29.60 15.08 -15.68
N ASN A 337 -29.86 13.79 -15.50
CA ASN A 337 -30.87 13.31 -14.55
C ASN A 337 -30.37 13.21 -13.09
N ALA A 338 -29.06 13.34 -12.85
CA ALA A 338 -28.49 13.29 -11.51
C ALA A 338 -27.20 14.14 -11.40
N SER A 339 -26.87 14.59 -10.19
CA SER A 339 -25.60 15.28 -9.91
C SER A 339 -25.06 14.96 -8.51
N ILE A 340 -23.74 14.87 -8.35
CA ILE A 340 -23.09 14.63 -7.05
C ILE A 340 -22.82 15.97 -6.39
N GLY A 341 -23.26 16.15 -5.14
CA GLY A 341 -23.00 17.35 -4.36
C GLY A 341 -21.50 17.62 -4.17
N VAL A 342 -21.06 18.85 -4.39
CA VAL A 342 -19.65 19.27 -4.23
C VAL A 342 -19.44 19.91 -2.86
N LEU A 343 -18.62 19.29 -2.02
CA LEU A 343 -18.21 19.87 -0.74
C LEU A 343 -17.34 21.12 -0.96
N THR A 344 -17.46 22.10 -0.06
CA THR A 344 -16.55 23.26 -0.06
C THR A 344 -15.15 22.83 0.35
N ASP A 345 -14.12 23.49 -0.19
CA ASP A 345 -12.70 23.19 0.10
C ASP A 345 -12.39 23.05 1.59
N LYS A 346 -12.94 23.92 2.45
CA LYS A 346 -12.74 23.85 3.92
C LYS A 346 -13.20 22.53 4.55
N ILE A 347 -14.37 22.02 4.12
CA ILE A 347 -14.88 20.74 4.61
C ILE A 347 -14.07 19.59 4.00
N ALA A 348 -13.75 19.70 2.71
CA ALA A 348 -13.01 18.69 1.97
C ALA A 348 -11.57 18.51 2.47
N GLU A 349 -10.90 19.58 2.92
CA GLU A 349 -9.53 19.57 3.47
C GLU A 349 -9.39 18.69 4.71
N ASN A 350 -10.48 18.53 5.47
CA ASN A 350 -10.51 17.72 6.69
C ASN A 350 -11.01 16.27 6.44
N ASN A 351 -11.19 15.86 5.18
CA ASN A 351 -11.57 14.48 4.84
C ASN A 351 -10.46 13.49 5.19
N ILE A 352 -10.87 12.28 5.58
CA ILE A 352 -9.96 11.23 6.05
C ILE A 352 -9.99 10.07 5.05
N VAL A 353 -8.82 9.68 4.57
CA VAL A 353 -8.62 8.43 3.83
C VAL A 353 -7.55 7.61 4.54
N VAL A 354 -7.89 6.38 4.91
CA VAL A 354 -6.97 5.44 5.54
C VAL A 354 -6.66 4.33 4.55
N ALA A 355 -5.37 4.10 4.28
CA ALA A 355 -4.90 3.05 3.39
C ALA A 355 -3.74 2.28 4.03
N SER A 356 -3.61 1.00 3.69
CA SER A 356 -2.53 0.13 4.15
C SER A 356 -2.32 -0.99 3.14
N SER A 357 -1.08 -1.43 2.97
CA SER A 357 -0.75 -2.65 2.21
C SER A 357 -1.10 -3.94 2.96
N ASN A 358 -1.52 -3.83 4.22
CA ASN A 358 -2.00 -4.94 5.04
C ASN A 358 -3.48 -4.73 5.39
N ASN A 359 -4.35 -5.56 4.80
CA ASN A 359 -5.80 -5.55 5.03
C ASN A 359 -6.16 -5.70 6.52
N GLY A 360 -5.42 -6.52 7.27
CA GLY A 360 -5.65 -6.70 8.70
C GLY A 360 -5.43 -5.42 9.52
N ALA A 361 -4.51 -4.54 9.08
CA ALA A 361 -4.29 -3.26 9.75
C ALA A 361 -5.47 -2.29 9.53
N VAL A 362 -6.06 -2.26 8.33
CA VAL A 362 -7.26 -1.46 8.06
C VAL A 362 -8.44 -2.02 8.85
N GLN A 363 -8.62 -3.34 8.85
CA GLN A 363 -9.69 -4.01 9.57
C GLN A 363 -9.64 -3.75 11.08
N ASN A 364 -8.45 -3.74 11.67
CA ASN A 364 -8.29 -3.38 13.09
C ASN A 364 -8.77 -1.95 13.37
N ILE A 365 -8.42 -0.97 12.52
CA ILE A 365 -8.90 0.42 12.68
C ILE A 365 -10.43 0.47 12.54
N VAL A 366 -10.97 -0.14 11.49
CA VAL A 366 -12.42 -0.14 11.20
C VAL A 366 -13.23 -0.78 12.32
N ASN A 367 -12.74 -1.87 12.91
CA ASN A 367 -13.47 -2.57 13.96
C ASN A 367 -13.27 -1.93 15.33
N GLU A 368 -12.13 -1.31 15.62
CA GLU A 368 -11.86 -0.73 16.94
C GLU A 368 -12.55 0.60 17.21
N LEU A 369 -12.76 1.43 16.18
CA LEU A 369 -13.35 2.77 16.35
C LEU A 369 -14.80 2.74 16.87
N PRO A 370 -15.72 1.91 16.33
CA PRO A 370 -17.11 1.92 16.76
C PRO A 370 -17.37 1.10 18.04
N LEU A 371 -16.40 0.41 18.64
CA LEU A 371 -16.62 -0.47 19.81
C LEU A 371 -16.97 0.31 21.08
N LYS A 372 -18.08 -0.08 21.74
CA LYS A 372 -18.50 0.48 23.03
C LYS A 372 -17.46 0.27 24.14
N GLU A 373 -16.79 -0.88 24.16
CA GLU A 373 -15.78 -1.23 25.18
C GLU A 373 -14.62 -0.23 25.22
N GLY A 374 -14.33 0.42 24.10
CA GLY A 374 -13.27 1.43 23.98
C GLY A 374 -13.68 2.82 24.47
N ILE A 375 -14.96 3.06 24.76
CA ILE A 375 -15.52 4.37 25.11
C ILE A 375 -15.45 4.62 26.62
N ASP A 376 -15.31 5.88 27.01
CA ASP A 376 -15.38 6.26 28.43
C ASP A 376 -16.80 6.09 28.98
N ASP A 377 -16.92 5.41 30.13
CA ASP A 377 -18.22 5.10 30.74
C ASP A 377 -19.03 6.36 31.07
N ASN A 378 -18.37 7.50 31.35
CA ASN A 378 -19.03 8.76 31.68
C ASN A 378 -19.68 9.45 30.46
N ILE A 379 -19.31 9.06 29.24
CA ILE A 379 -19.83 9.66 28.00
C ILE A 379 -20.58 8.66 27.12
N LEU A 380 -20.43 7.35 27.38
CA LEU A 380 -21.08 6.31 26.58
C LEU A 380 -22.60 6.51 26.51
N THR A 381 -23.26 6.84 27.62
CA THR A 381 -24.71 7.08 27.63
C THR A 381 -25.11 8.28 26.76
N GLU A 382 -24.34 9.36 26.80
CA GLU A 382 -24.61 10.54 25.94
C GLU A 382 -24.33 10.24 24.47
N LEU A 383 -23.29 9.44 24.19
CA LEU A 383 -22.95 9.00 22.84
C LEU A 383 -24.03 8.09 22.24
N GLU A 384 -24.57 7.15 23.03
CA GLU A 384 -25.70 6.31 22.61
C GLU A 384 -26.98 7.15 22.38
N ARG A 385 -27.20 8.21 23.15
CA ARG A 385 -28.31 9.15 22.94
C ARG A 385 -28.15 10.03 21.70
N ALA A 386 -26.92 10.35 21.33
CA ALA A 386 -26.62 11.07 20.09
C ALA A 386 -26.96 10.22 18.85
N ASP A 387 -27.08 8.90 19.03
CA ASP A 387 -27.55 7.92 18.05
C ASP A 387 -26.99 8.14 16.64
N TYR A 388 -25.70 7.84 16.48
CA TYR A 388 -25.07 7.84 15.17
C TYR A 388 -25.38 6.55 14.41
N PHE A 389 -26.66 6.30 14.17
CA PHE A 389 -27.19 5.10 13.50
C PHE A 389 -26.78 3.81 14.22
N LYS A 390 -27.03 3.76 15.53
CA LYS A 390 -26.60 2.65 16.41
C LYS A 390 -27.22 1.33 15.99
N ASP A 391 -28.52 1.32 15.70
CA ASP A 391 -29.23 0.09 15.34
C ASP A 391 -28.74 -0.45 13.98
N ILE A 392 -28.52 0.43 13.01
CA ILE A 392 -27.96 0.08 11.69
C ILE A 392 -26.53 -0.49 11.84
N ALA A 393 -25.73 0.06 12.74
CA ALA A 393 -24.38 -0.44 12.99
C ALA A 393 -24.38 -1.90 13.45
N ASN A 394 -25.38 -2.29 14.23
CA ASN A 394 -25.49 -3.60 14.90
C ASN A 394 -26.49 -4.56 14.24
N ALA A 395 -27.13 -4.20 13.11
CA ALA A 395 -28.22 -4.97 12.50
C ALA A 395 -27.88 -6.45 12.20
N ASP A 396 -26.62 -6.73 11.81
CA ASP A 396 -26.15 -8.08 11.47
C ASP A 396 -25.50 -8.81 12.64
N MET A 397 -25.53 -8.22 13.85
CA MET A 397 -24.84 -8.75 15.03
C MET A 397 -25.79 -9.45 15.98
N LYS A 398 -25.32 -10.55 16.58
CA LYS A 398 -26.05 -11.27 17.64
C LYS A 398 -26.14 -10.47 18.94
N GLU A 399 -25.18 -9.57 19.17
CA GLU A 399 -25.07 -8.74 20.36
C GLU A 399 -24.67 -7.33 19.94
N GLU A 400 -25.25 -6.32 20.58
CA GLU A 400 -24.85 -4.93 20.36
C GLU A 400 -23.43 -4.68 20.87
N ARG A 401 -22.53 -4.30 19.97
CA ARG A 401 -21.12 -4.03 20.29
C ARG A 401 -20.68 -2.64 19.86
N PHE A 402 -21.40 -2.04 18.92
CA PHE A 402 -21.05 -0.75 18.36
C PHE A 402 -21.90 0.40 18.93
N TRP A 403 -21.26 1.54 19.18
CA TRP A 403 -21.94 2.77 19.62
C TRP A 403 -22.57 3.55 18.45
N GLY A 404 -22.17 3.27 17.20
CA GLY A 404 -22.68 3.92 16.00
C GLY A 404 -21.98 3.44 14.72
N THR A 405 -22.46 3.89 13.57
CA THR A 405 -21.92 3.56 12.23
C THR A 405 -20.73 4.45 11.89
N PHE A 406 -19.69 4.45 12.73
CA PHE A 406 -18.52 5.33 12.56
C PHE A 406 -17.55 4.88 11.45
N SER A 407 -17.45 3.57 11.22
CA SER A 407 -16.60 3.00 10.18
C SER A 407 -17.16 1.66 9.69
N LEU A 408 -16.92 1.35 8.41
CA LEU A 408 -17.34 0.12 7.76
C LEU A 408 -16.18 -0.47 6.95
N GLU A 409 -16.10 -1.80 6.88
CA GLU A 409 -15.06 -2.50 6.15
C GLU A 409 -15.40 -2.50 4.65
N GLY A 410 -14.46 -2.08 3.80
CA GLY A 410 -14.60 -2.11 2.35
C GLY A 410 -13.72 -3.18 1.68
N GLY A 411 -13.49 -3.05 0.37
CA GLY A 411 -12.55 -3.88 -0.38
C GLY A 411 -13.22 -5.02 -1.14
N LYS A 412 -13.38 -6.19 -0.51
CA LYS A 412 -14.00 -7.36 -1.17
C LYS A 412 -15.45 -7.05 -1.57
N ALA A 413 -15.96 -7.71 -2.61
CA ALA A 413 -17.29 -7.45 -3.15
C ALA A 413 -18.41 -7.53 -2.08
N GLU A 414 -18.37 -8.54 -1.21
CA GLU A 414 -19.32 -8.70 -0.10
C GLU A 414 -19.28 -7.51 0.89
N ASN A 415 -18.08 -7.06 1.26
CA ASN A 415 -17.89 -5.88 2.11
C ASN A 415 -18.47 -4.61 1.46
N MET A 416 -18.26 -4.44 0.15
CA MET A 416 -18.82 -3.31 -0.59
C MET A 416 -20.34 -3.36 -0.67
N THR A 417 -20.94 -4.55 -0.86
CA THR A 417 -22.39 -4.74 -0.78
C THR A 417 -22.92 -4.32 0.59
N ASN A 418 -22.28 -4.77 1.68
CA ASN A 418 -22.69 -4.38 3.04
C ASN A 418 -22.61 -2.86 3.28
N ILE A 419 -21.57 -2.19 2.77
CA ILE A 419 -21.50 -0.71 2.84
C ILE A 419 -22.72 -0.08 2.14
N LEU A 420 -23.05 -0.54 0.94
CA LEU A 420 -24.17 0.01 0.17
C LEU A 420 -25.51 -0.23 0.88
N ASP A 421 -25.72 -1.44 1.41
CA ASP A 421 -26.93 -1.80 2.16
C ASP A 421 -27.09 -0.91 3.41
N LYS A 422 -26.01 -0.68 4.17
CA LYS A 422 -26.05 0.22 5.34
C LYS A 422 -26.29 1.67 4.95
N VAL A 423 -25.69 2.14 3.86
CA VAL A 423 -25.95 3.50 3.34
C VAL A 423 -27.40 3.66 2.90
N GLU A 424 -28.00 2.63 2.29
CA GLU A 424 -29.42 2.61 1.95
C GLU A 424 -30.31 2.66 3.19
N CYS A 425 -30.00 1.88 4.23
CA CYS A 425 -30.69 1.95 5.53
C CYS A 425 -30.60 3.35 6.15
N ILE A 426 -29.41 3.97 6.15
CA ILE A 426 -29.20 5.34 6.66
C ILE A 426 -30.05 6.34 5.86
N PHE A 427 -30.05 6.22 4.53
CA PHE A 427 -30.84 7.08 3.67
C PHE A 427 -32.35 6.97 3.97
N ASN A 428 -32.86 5.75 4.12
CA ASN A 428 -34.26 5.51 4.45
C ASN A 428 -34.62 6.09 5.83
N TYR A 429 -33.79 5.84 6.85
CA TYR A 429 -33.96 6.43 8.18
C TYR A 429 -33.99 7.96 8.12
N LEU A 430 -33.03 8.59 7.42
CA LEU A 430 -32.94 10.04 7.29
C LEU A 430 -34.15 10.65 6.56
N LYS A 431 -34.78 9.88 5.67
CA LYS A 431 -35.93 10.31 4.87
C LYS A 431 -37.26 10.11 5.60
N GLU A 432 -37.40 9.01 6.32
CA GLU A 432 -38.70 8.54 6.84
C GLU A 432 -38.87 8.79 8.34
N GLU A 433 -37.78 8.73 9.11
CA GLU A 433 -37.83 8.75 10.57
C GLU A 433 -37.16 9.98 11.19
N TYR A 434 -36.03 10.43 10.62
CA TYR A 434 -35.24 11.50 11.19
C TYR A 434 -35.97 12.85 11.16
N LYS A 435 -35.96 13.55 12.30
CA LYS A 435 -36.47 14.91 12.44
C LYS A 435 -35.30 15.86 12.69
N SER A 436 -35.06 16.77 11.75
CA SER A 436 -33.97 17.73 11.83
C SER A 436 -34.13 18.67 13.05
N ASP A 437 -33.15 18.67 13.96
CA ASP A 437 -33.00 19.69 15.00
C ASP A 437 -32.06 20.80 14.51
N SER A 438 -32.60 21.93 14.06
CA SER A 438 -31.78 23.07 13.64
C SER A 438 -31.01 23.74 14.79
N GLU A 439 -31.42 23.55 16.05
CA GLU A 439 -30.70 24.09 17.20
C GLU A 439 -29.36 23.39 17.41
N ILE A 440 -29.17 22.19 16.87
CA ILE A 440 -27.94 21.41 17.05
C ILE A 440 -26.71 22.17 16.57
N TYR A 441 -26.81 22.97 15.50
CA TYR A 441 -25.73 23.80 15.01
C TYR A 441 -25.33 24.87 16.04
N ASN A 442 -26.31 25.47 16.72
CA ASN A 442 -26.05 26.46 17.76
C ASN A 442 -25.53 25.82 19.05
N LYS A 443 -26.05 24.65 19.42
CA LYS A 443 -25.54 23.84 20.55
C LYS A 443 -24.08 23.47 20.32
N PHE A 444 -23.74 22.99 19.12
CA PHE A 444 -22.37 22.69 18.73
C PHE A 444 -21.47 23.93 18.79
N LYS A 445 -21.87 25.06 18.19
CA LYS A 445 -21.09 26.31 18.22
C LYS A 445 -20.77 26.75 19.65
N LYS A 446 -21.77 26.75 20.54
CA LYS A 446 -21.58 27.09 21.96
C LYS A 446 -20.59 26.16 22.65
N GLN A 447 -20.69 24.85 22.41
CA GLN A 447 -19.76 23.87 22.96
C GLN A 447 -18.35 24.06 22.42
N TYR A 448 -18.21 24.32 21.13
CA TYR A 448 -16.93 24.57 20.47
C TYR A 448 -16.25 25.83 21.03
N GLU A 449 -17.00 26.93 21.17
CA GLU A 449 -16.54 28.18 21.78
C GLU A 449 -16.10 27.94 23.23
N TYR A 450 -16.90 27.23 24.03
CA TYR A 450 -16.54 26.89 25.41
C TYR A 450 -15.21 26.13 25.52
N VAL A 451 -15.00 25.10 24.69
CA VAL A 451 -13.73 24.34 24.71
C VAL A 451 -12.56 25.19 24.19
N SER A 452 -12.79 26.06 23.20
CA SER A 452 -11.80 27.00 22.71
C SER A 452 -11.39 28.03 23.78
N ASP A 453 -12.35 28.48 24.60
CA ASP A 453 -12.10 29.39 25.72
C ASP A 453 -11.27 28.70 26.81
N LEU A 454 -11.59 27.44 27.16
CA LEU A 454 -10.77 26.65 28.10
C LEU A 454 -9.31 26.53 27.63
N ARG A 455 -9.09 26.31 26.33
CA ARG A 455 -7.75 26.26 25.75
C ARG A 455 -7.03 27.61 25.85
N SER A 456 -7.77 28.69 25.64
CA SER A 456 -7.25 30.07 25.75
C SER A 456 -6.89 30.41 27.21
N ASP A 457 -7.72 30.00 28.17
CA ASP A 457 -7.47 30.15 29.60
C ASP A 457 -6.22 29.36 30.04
N ALA A 458 -6.07 28.13 29.56
CA ALA A 458 -4.88 27.33 29.81
C ALA A 458 -3.61 28.02 29.25
N MET A 459 -3.69 28.64 28.07
CA MET A 459 -2.59 29.42 27.50
C MET A 459 -2.27 30.66 28.35
N ASN A 460 -3.28 31.35 28.88
CA ASN A 460 -3.10 32.50 29.76
C ASN A 460 -2.45 32.09 31.09
N LEU A 461 -2.84 30.94 31.66
CA LEU A 461 -2.21 30.38 32.86
C LEU A 461 -0.75 30.03 32.60
N GLN A 462 -0.43 29.39 31.46
CA GLN A 462 0.95 29.10 31.09
C GLN A 462 1.80 30.38 31.07
N LYS A 463 1.34 31.43 30.39
CA LYS A 463 2.05 32.72 30.34
C LYS A 463 2.26 33.35 31.72
N LYS A 464 1.30 33.18 32.63
CA LYS A 464 1.37 33.71 34.00
C LYS A 464 2.43 33.01 34.86
N TYR A 465 2.74 31.75 34.58
CA TYR A 465 3.69 30.93 35.36
C TYR A 465 4.96 30.56 34.59
N ALA A 466 5.20 31.17 33.42
CA ALA A 466 6.39 30.98 32.60
C ALA A 466 7.56 31.93 33.00
N ASP A 467 7.26 32.96 33.81
CA ASP A 467 8.22 33.80 34.54
C ASP A 467 8.48 33.22 35.94
#